data_AF-T1AU26-F1
#
_entry.id   AF-T1AU26-F1
#
_cell.length_a   1.000
_cell.length_b   1.000
_cell.length_c   1.000
_cell.angle_alpha   90.00
_cell.angle_beta   90.00
_cell.angle_gamma   90.00
#
_symmetry.space_group_name_H-M   'P 1'
#
loop_
_entity.id
_entity.type
_entity.pdbx_description
1 polymer ?
#
loop_
_entity_poly.entity_id
_entity_poly.type
_entity_poly.pdbx_seq_one_letter_code
_entity_poly.pdbx_strand_id
1 'polypeptide(L)'
;MKVSLTLFRDYYTLRPVNVKLEESLRKSKMPYSPIQYMSMVTFFSLIAAFVGMIVLGAAYYFIGTLALFGVPIVVIAAIMIYSLGTALPSSAISKRRKNIDTRLPMALAYIATMASADVPIENIMYELGKSPQYGEISKEARTISASSRLFGNDIVTALREESKYSPS
;
A
#
# COMPACT_ATOMS: atom_id res chain seq x y z
N MET A 1 6.57 -14.18 -6.48
CA MET A 1 6.85 -12.74 -6.73
C MET A 1 7.73 -12.49 -7.94
N LYS A 2 8.91 -13.13 -8.07
CA LYS A 2 9.74 -13.00 -9.29
C LYS A 2 9.02 -13.52 -10.55
N VAL A 3 8.26 -14.62 -10.42
CA VAL A 3 7.53 -15.28 -11.53
C VAL A 3 6.43 -14.40 -12.15
N SER A 4 5.66 -13.67 -11.34
CA SER A 4 4.61 -12.78 -11.86
C SER A 4 5.20 -11.58 -12.61
N LEU A 5 6.33 -11.07 -12.12
CA LEU A 5 7.05 -9.99 -12.79
C LEU A 5 7.68 -10.45 -14.10
N THR A 6 8.31 -11.62 -14.15
CA THR A 6 8.91 -12.11 -15.41
C THR A 6 7.88 -12.38 -16.50
N LEU A 7 6.65 -12.77 -16.14
CA LEU A 7 5.60 -13.10 -17.11
C LEU A 7 4.83 -11.88 -17.63
N PHE A 8 4.60 -10.87 -16.79
CA PHE A 8 3.73 -9.74 -17.11
C PHE A 8 4.47 -8.40 -17.25
N ARG A 9 5.80 -8.38 -17.08
CA ARG A 9 6.62 -7.16 -17.20
C ARG A 9 6.40 -6.48 -18.54
N ASP A 10 6.55 -7.19 -19.65
CA ASP A 10 6.50 -6.60 -20.99
C ASP A 10 5.10 -6.06 -21.34
N TYR A 11 4.04 -6.70 -20.83
CA TYR A 11 2.66 -6.27 -21.02
C TYR A 11 2.33 -4.96 -20.28
N TYR A 12 2.87 -4.78 -19.08
CA TYR A 12 2.60 -3.59 -18.26
C TYR A 12 3.62 -2.45 -18.45
N THR A 13 4.83 -2.72 -18.97
CA THR A 13 5.79 -1.65 -19.33
C THR A 13 5.37 -0.86 -20.56
N LEU A 14 4.51 -1.43 -21.42
CA LEU A 14 4.02 -0.78 -22.64
C LEU A 14 2.77 0.10 -22.42
N ARG A 15 2.16 0.04 -21.24
CA ARG A 15 1.02 0.91 -20.87
C ARG A 15 1.49 2.09 -20.02
N PRO A 16 0.91 3.29 -20.20
CA PRO A 16 1.25 4.44 -19.37
C PRO A 16 1.02 4.08 -17.89
N VAL A 17 1.99 4.42 -17.05
CA VAL A 17 1.93 4.19 -15.61
C VAL A 17 0.64 4.82 -15.07
N ASN A 18 -0.17 4.05 -14.36
CA ASN A 18 -1.38 4.57 -13.75
C ASN A 18 -1.00 5.48 -12.58
N VAL A 19 -0.92 6.78 -12.86
CA VAL A 19 -0.52 7.83 -11.91
C VAL A 19 -1.31 7.74 -10.60
N LYS A 20 -2.61 7.44 -10.67
CA LYS A 20 -3.48 7.31 -9.49
C LYS A 20 -3.08 6.13 -8.60
N LEU A 21 -2.67 5.01 -9.21
CA LEU A 21 -2.22 3.84 -8.48
C LEU A 21 -0.85 4.09 -7.85
N GLU A 22 0.06 4.75 -8.57
CA GLU A 22 1.36 5.13 -8.04
C GLU A 22 1.21 6.06 -6.82
N GLU A 23 0.41 7.10 -6.95
CA GLU A 23 0.08 8.00 -5.86
C GLU A 23 -0.52 7.23 -4.67
N SER A 24 -1.42 6.28 -4.94
CA SER A 24 -2.04 5.47 -3.89
C SER A 24 -1.04 4.55 -3.19
N LEU A 25 -0.15 3.91 -3.94
CA LEU A 25 0.88 3.04 -3.38
C LEU A 25 1.86 3.84 -2.52
N ARG A 26 2.28 5.02 -2.99
CA ARG A 26 3.14 5.95 -2.23
C ARG A 26 2.44 6.41 -0.95
N LYS A 27 1.18 6.87 -1.02
CA LYS A 27 0.39 7.28 0.15
C LYS A 27 0.14 6.13 1.14
N SER A 28 0.06 4.89 0.66
CA SER A 28 -0.09 3.70 1.51
C SER A 28 1.23 3.20 2.13
N LYS A 29 2.39 3.78 1.76
CA LYS A 29 3.74 3.29 2.11
C LYS A 29 3.94 1.80 1.83
N MET A 30 3.30 1.26 0.77
CA MET A 30 3.52 -0.12 0.33
C MET A 30 4.84 -0.23 -0.44
N PRO A 31 5.71 -1.23 -0.17
CA PRO A 31 7.01 -1.37 -0.80
C PRO A 31 6.92 -2.04 -2.19
N TYR A 32 5.98 -1.60 -3.04
CA TYR A 32 5.73 -2.18 -4.36
C TYR A 32 5.66 -1.10 -5.43
N SER A 33 6.33 -1.34 -6.56
CA SER A 33 6.15 -0.50 -7.76
C SER A 33 4.75 -0.74 -8.36
N PRO A 34 4.11 0.27 -8.99
CA PRO A 34 2.78 0.15 -9.59
C PRO A 34 2.64 -1.05 -10.54
N ILE A 35 3.68 -1.29 -11.33
CA ILE A 35 3.75 -2.40 -12.30
C ILE A 35 3.81 -3.74 -11.56
N GLN A 36 4.60 -3.83 -10.49
CA GLN A 36 4.72 -5.05 -9.68
C GLN A 36 3.40 -5.40 -9.01
N TYR A 37 2.69 -4.38 -8.52
CA TYR A 37 1.41 -4.55 -7.85
C TYR A 37 0.31 -5.05 -8.81
N MET A 38 0.17 -4.41 -9.98
CA MET A 38 -0.80 -4.86 -11.00
C MET A 38 -0.48 -6.26 -11.54
N SER A 39 0.80 -6.56 -11.75
CA SER A 39 1.25 -7.90 -12.16
C SER A 39 0.93 -8.95 -11.09
N MET A 40 1.01 -8.58 -9.81
CA MET A 40 0.66 -9.47 -8.69
C MET A 40 -0.84 -9.74 -8.65
N VAL A 41 -1.66 -8.68 -8.72
CA VAL A 41 -3.14 -8.81 -8.67
C VAL A 41 -3.65 -9.66 -9.84
N THR A 42 -3.16 -9.42 -11.06
CA THR A 42 -3.55 -10.23 -12.23
C THR A 42 -3.08 -11.68 -12.13
N PHE A 43 -1.87 -11.90 -11.65
CA PHE A 43 -1.36 -13.26 -11.46
C PHE A 43 -2.22 -14.06 -10.48
N PHE A 44 -2.59 -13.47 -9.34
CA PHE A 44 -3.46 -14.13 -8.37
C PHE A 44 -4.88 -14.36 -8.91
N SER A 45 -5.45 -13.42 -9.67
CA SER A 45 -6.77 -13.64 -10.28
C SER A 45 -6.74 -14.78 -11.30
N LEU A 46 -5.65 -14.92 -12.07
CA LEU A 46 -5.48 -16.02 -13.03
C LEU A 46 -5.32 -17.36 -12.34
N ILE A 47 -4.53 -17.42 -11.25
CA ILE A 47 -4.41 -18.65 -10.44
C ILE A 47 -5.76 -19.04 -9.88
N ALA A 48 -6.51 -18.09 -9.31
CA ALA A 48 -7.83 -18.38 -8.76
C ALA A 48 -8.81 -18.89 -9.82
N ALA A 49 -8.79 -18.31 -11.02
CA ALA A 49 -9.58 -18.81 -12.15
C ALA A 49 -9.15 -20.24 -12.56
N PHE A 50 -7.85 -20.51 -12.62
CA PHE A 50 -7.32 -21.84 -12.96
C PHE A 50 -7.71 -22.91 -11.93
N VAL A 51 -7.58 -22.59 -10.64
CA VAL A 51 -8.03 -23.47 -9.55
C VAL A 51 -9.54 -23.68 -9.62
N GLY A 52 -10.32 -22.62 -9.88
CA GLY A 52 -11.77 -22.72 -10.07
C GLY A 52 -12.16 -23.65 -11.22
N MET A 53 -11.43 -23.60 -12.34
CA MET A 53 -11.64 -24.53 -13.46
C MET A 53 -11.33 -25.99 -13.08
N ILE A 54 -10.26 -26.24 -12.32
CA ILE A 54 -9.94 -27.59 -11.82
C ILE A 54 -11.06 -28.12 -10.92
N VAL A 55 -11.56 -27.28 -10.00
CA VAL A 55 -12.67 -27.64 -9.11
C VAL A 55 -13.94 -27.96 -9.91
N LEU A 56 -14.25 -27.16 -10.94
CA LEU A 56 -15.40 -27.45 -11.82
C LEU A 56 -15.21 -28.73 -12.63
N GLY A 57 -14.00 -29.00 -13.12
CA GLY A 57 -13.68 -30.25 -13.82
C GLY A 57 -13.85 -31.48 -12.92
N ALA A 58 -13.37 -31.39 -11.67
CA ALA A 58 -13.59 -32.42 -10.67
C ALA A 58 -15.08 -32.60 -10.35
N ALA A 59 -15.82 -31.49 -10.15
CA ALA A 59 -17.26 -31.54 -9.91
C ALA A 59 -18.01 -32.18 -11.08
N TYR A 60 -17.64 -31.89 -12.32
CA TYR A 60 -18.24 -32.50 -13.51
C TYR A 60 -18.12 -34.03 -13.50
N TYR A 61 -17.00 -34.59 -13.02
CA TYR A 61 -16.82 -36.03 -12.89
C TYR A 61 -17.82 -36.68 -11.90
N PHE A 62 -18.16 -35.98 -10.81
CA PHE A 62 -19.05 -36.53 -9.76
C PHE A 62 -20.54 -36.27 -10.02
N ILE A 63 -20.90 -35.07 -10.49
CA ILE A 63 -22.30 -34.62 -10.63
C ILE A 63 -22.70 -34.30 -12.08
N GLY A 64 -21.85 -34.58 -13.06
CA GLY A 64 -22.16 -34.46 -14.48
C GLY A 64 -22.46 -33.02 -14.92
N THR A 65 -23.44 -32.86 -15.81
CA THR A 65 -23.82 -31.57 -16.40
C THR A 65 -24.30 -30.54 -15.37
N LEU A 66 -24.73 -30.96 -14.18
CA LEU A 66 -25.11 -30.06 -13.09
C LEU A 66 -23.94 -29.17 -12.63
N ALA A 67 -22.69 -29.62 -12.80
CA ALA A 67 -21.50 -28.81 -12.49
C ALA A 67 -21.38 -27.54 -13.35
N LEU A 68 -22.01 -27.51 -14.53
CA LEU A 68 -21.94 -26.36 -15.44
C LEU A 68 -22.63 -25.11 -14.85
N PHE A 69 -23.57 -25.27 -13.93
CA PHE A 69 -24.15 -24.15 -13.18
C PHE A 69 -23.12 -23.44 -12.28
N GLY A 70 -21.98 -24.09 -11.98
CA GLY A 70 -20.88 -23.48 -11.23
C GLY A 70 -19.95 -22.59 -12.04
N VAL A 71 -20.01 -22.64 -13.39
CA VAL A 71 -19.21 -21.78 -14.27
C VAL A 71 -19.38 -20.28 -13.97
N PRO A 72 -20.60 -19.72 -13.89
CA PRO A 72 -20.78 -18.32 -13.53
C PRO A 72 -20.21 -17.98 -12.14
N ILE A 73 -20.26 -18.91 -11.19
CA ILE A 73 -19.71 -18.70 -9.84
C ILE A 73 -18.20 -18.50 -9.89
N VAL A 74 -17.48 -19.34 -10.65
CA VAL A 74 -16.02 -19.23 -10.80
C VAL A 74 -15.64 -17.93 -11.52
N VAL A 75 -16.38 -17.53 -12.55
CA VAL A 75 -16.14 -16.28 -13.27
C VAL A 75 -16.36 -15.07 -12.35
N ILE A 76 -17.47 -15.04 -11.61
CA ILE A 76 -17.77 -13.98 -10.64
C ILE A 76 -16.68 -13.92 -9.56
N ALA A 77 -16.24 -15.07 -9.04
CA ALA A 77 -15.17 -15.14 -8.04
C ALA A 77 -13.84 -14.57 -8.57
N ALA A 78 -13.45 -14.89 -9.81
CA ALA A 78 -12.24 -14.35 -10.43
C ALA A 78 -12.30 -12.82 -10.60
N ILE A 79 -13.45 -12.30 -11.06
CA ILE A 79 -13.68 -10.85 -11.20
C ILE A 79 -13.63 -10.18 -9.82
N MET A 80 -14.23 -10.80 -8.80
CA MET A 80 -14.21 -10.30 -7.42
C MET A 80 -12.79 -10.24 -6.84
N ILE A 81 -11.96 -11.24 -7.07
CA ILE A 81 -10.58 -11.25 -6.59
C ILE A 81 -9.77 -10.12 -7.24
N TYR A 82 -9.98 -9.89 -8.55
CA TYR A 82 -9.34 -8.79 -9.25
C TYR A 82 -9.82 -7.42 -8.72
N SER A 83 -11.13 -7.22 -8.59
CA SER A 83 -11.70 -5.95 -8.12
C SER A 83 -11.25 -5.63 -6.69
N LEU A 84 -11.30 -6.61 -5.78
CA LEU A 84 -10.83 -6.46 -4.41
C LEU A 84 -9.33 -6.17 -4.38
N GLY A 85 -8.53 -6.91 -5.15
CA GLY A 85 -7.08 -6.70 -5.25
C GLY A 85 -6.73 -5.28 -5.66
N THR A 86 -7.45 -4.68 -6.61
CA THR A 86 -7.23 -3.28 -7.01
C THR A 86 -7.72 -2.24 -5.99
N ALA A 87 -8.65 -2.60 -5.10
CA ALA A 87 -9.19 -1.74 -4.04
C ALA A 87 -8.47 -1.85 -2.68
N LEU A 88 -7.52 -2.78 -2.54
CA LEU A 88 -6.67 -2.91 -1.36
C LEU A 88 -5.82 -1.66 -1.04
N PRO A 89 -5.15 -0.98 -2.00
CA PRO A 89 -4.30 0.15 -1.67
C PRO A 89 -5.12 1.34 -1.13
N SER A 90 -6.30 1.61 -1.69
CA SER A 90 -7.21 2.64 -1.17
C SER A 90 -7.68 2.32 0.24
N SER A 91 -8.01 1.07 0.52
CA SER A 91 -8.37 0.61 1.87
C SER A 91 -7.22 0.80 2.86
N ALA A 92 -5.98 0.53 2.45
CA ALA A 92 -4.80 0.72 3.28
C ALA A 92 -4.53 2.22 3.57
N ILE A 93 -4.74 3.10 2.58
CA ILE A 93 -4.66 4.55 2.77
C ILE A 93 -5.64 5.01 3.84
N SER A 94 -6.91 4.60 3.74
CA SER A 94 -7.94 4.98 4.71
C SER A 94 -7.61 4.52 6.14
N LYS A 95 -7.08 3.30 6.29
CA LYS A 95 -6.59 2.81 7.59
C LYS A 95 -5.42 3.65 8.12
N ARG A 96 -4.46 3.99 7.25
CA ARG A 96 -3.30 4.80 7.62
C ARG A 96 -3.70 6.23 8.02
N ARG A 97 -4.58 6.86 7.25
CA ARG A 97 -5.18 8.17 7.58
C ARG A 97 -5.81 8.17 8.96
N LYS A 98 -6.69 7.21 9.23
CA LYS A 98 -7.33 7.07 10.55
C LYS A 98 -6.31 6.93 11.67
N ASN A 99 -5.25 6.15 11.45
CA ASN A 99 -4.19 5.93 12.45
C ASN A 99 -3.35 7.20 12.71
N ILE A 100 -3.18 8.07 11.71
CA ILE A 100 -2.52 9.38 11.86
C ILE A 100 -3.45 10.33 12.61
N ASP A 101 -4.67 10.54 12.11
CA ASP A 101 -5.65 11.48 12.68
C ASP A 101 -5.90 11.21 14.17
N THR A 102 -5.98 9.93 14.56
CA THR A 102 -6.22 9.52 15.96
C THR A 102 -5.07 9.88 16.89
N ARG A 103 -3.83 9.93 16.39
CA ARG A 103 -2.61 10.18 17.20
C ARG A 103 -2.04 11.57 17.00
N LEU A 104 -2.52 12.31 16.01
CA LEU A 104 -2.03 13.63 15.62
C LEU A 104 -2.07 14.64 16.78
N PRO A 105 -3.16 14.77 17.56
CA PRO A 105 -3.19 15.73 18.66
C PRO A 105 -2.09 15.47 19.71
N MET A 106 -1.85 14.19 20.03
CA MET A 106 -0.82 13.80 20.99
C MET A 106 0.59 14.11 20.49
N ALA A 107 0.86 13.85 19.21
CA ALA A 107 2.15 14.17 18.59
C ALA A 107 2.38 15.69 18.51
N LEU A 108 1.35 16.46 18.18
CA LEU A 108 1.43 17.92 18.14
C LEU A 108 1.68 18.53 19.51
N ALA A 109 1.04 18.00 20.56
CA ALA A 109 1.32 18.42 21.93
C ALA A 109 2.80 18.18 22.29
N TYR A 110 3.34 17.01 21.95
CA TYR A 110 4.77 16.72 22.15
C TYR A 110 5.68 17.69 21.38
N ILE A 111 5.42 17.91 20.10
CA ILE A 111 6.19 18.86 19.27
C ILE A 111 6.14 20.27 19.87
N ALA A 112 4.97 20.73 20.29
CA ALA A 112 4.81 22.04 20.91
C ALA A 112 5.62 22.16 22.21
N THR A 113 5.58 21.14 23.08
CA THR A 113 6.35 21.15 24.33
C THR A 113 7.86 21.18 24.09
N MET A 114 8.37 20.41 23.13
CA MET A 114 9.80 20.40 22.81
C MET A 114 10.23 21.69 22.12
N ALA A 115 9.39 22.25 21.25
CA ALA A 115 9.65 23.54 20.62
C ALA A 115 9.67 24.69 21.63
N SER A 116 8.79 24.68 22.64
CA SER A 116 8.83 25.65 23.74
C SER A 116 10.08 25.53 24.61
N ALA A 117 10.71 24.36 24.64
CA ALA A 117 12.00 24.13 25.29
C ALA A 117 13.21 24.46 24.39
N ASP A 118 12.99 25.18 23.28
CA ASP A 118 14.00 25.57 22.29
C ASP A 118 14.77 24.37 21.67
N VAL A 119 14.11 23.20 21.60
CA VAL A 119 14.69 22.01 20.97
C VAL A 119 14.64 22.15 19.44
N PRO A 120 15.76 21.95 18.72
CA PRO A 120 15.77 22.00 17.27
C PRO A 120 14.80 21.00 16.63
N ILE A 121 14.09 21.41 15.57
CA ILE A 121 13.08 20.59 14.87
C ILE A 121 13.62 19.23 14.40
N GLU A 122 14.88 19.18 13.97
CA GLU A 122 15.55 17.95 13.57
C GLU A 122 15.64 16.93 14.73
N ASN A 123 15.88 17.42 15.95
CA ASN A 123 15.92 16.60 17.16
C ASN A 123 14.52 16.17 17.58
N ILE A 124 13.54 17.06 17.50
CA ILE A 124 12.13 16.73 17.78
C ILE A 124 11.66 15.59 16.87
N MET A 125 11.89 15.69 15.56
CA MET A 125 11.50 14.67 14.58
C MET A 125 12.23 13.35 14.80
N TYR A 126 13.50 13.40 15.21
CA TYR A 126 14.26 12.19 15.53
C TYR A 126 13.73 11.45 16.77
N GLU A 127 13.46 12.17 17.86
CA GLU A 127 12.92 11.57 19.08
C GLU A 127 11.48 11.10 18.92
N LEU A 128 10.66 11.85 18.18
CA LEU A 128 9.32 11.43 17.78
C LEU A 128 9.39 10.15 16.91
N GLY A 129 10.38 10.06 16.03
CA GLY A 129 10.61 8.90 15.17
C GLY A 129 11.07 7.63 15.91
N LYS A 130 11.70 7.79 17.07
CA LYS A 130 12.08 6.68 17.96
C LYS A 130 10.93 6.16 18.82
N SER A 131 9.90 6.97 19.01
CA SER A 131 8.84 6.70 19.98
C SER A 131 7.68 5.93 19.34
N PRO A 132 7.59 4.59 19.51
CA PRO A 132 6.57 3.77 18.81
C PRO A 132 5.14 4.10 19.24
N GLN A 133 4.95 4.73 20.40
CA GLN A 133 3.64 5.16 20.92
C GLN A 133 2.86 6.07 19.96
N TYR A 134 3.56 6.86 19.12
CA TYR A 134 2.93 7.73 18.12
C TYR A 134 2.58 7.02 16.80
N GLY A 135 2.89 5.72 16.68
CA GLY A 135 2.42 4.86 15.59
C GLY A 135 2.84 5.28 14.18
N GLU A 136 1.89 5.65 13.33
CA GLU A 136 2.21 6.06 11.94
C GLU A 136 2.96 7.40 11.89
N ILE A 137 2.74 8.28 12.88
CA ILE A 137 3.43 9.57 12.97
C ILE A 137 4.91 9.38 13.29
N SER A 138 5.27 8.41 14.15
CA SER A 138 6.68 8.13 14.39
C SER A 138 7.37 7.57 13.14
N LYS A 139 6.67 6.80 12.31
CA LYS A 139 7.21 6.37 11.00
C LYS A 139 7.45 7.54 10.06
N GLU A 140 6.55 8.52 10.00
CA GLU A 140 6.74 9.75 9.22
C GLU A 140 7.90 10.58 9.75
N ALA A 141 7.92 10.86 11.06
CA ALA A 141 8.98 11.61 11.71
C ALA A 141 10.37 10.94 11.55
N ARG A 142 10.41 9.60 11.57
CA ARG A 142 11.63 8.83 11.26
C ARG A 142 12.07 8.98 9.81
N THR A 143 11.14 9.04 8.86
CA THR A 143 11.45 9.23 7.44
C THR A 143 12.01 10.65 7.22
N ILE A 144 11.38 11.65 7.81
CA ILE A 144 11.79 13.06 7.76
C ILE A 144 13.18 13.26 8.39
N SER A 145 13.38 12.76 9.61
CA SER A 145 14.67 12.89 10.31
C SER A 145 15.79 12.09 9.64
N ALA A 146 15.50 10.94 9.04
CA ALA A 146 16.48 10.21 8.23
C ALA A 146 16.88 10.98 6.98
N SER A 147 15.92 11.65 6.30
CA SER A 147 16.19 12.52 5.14
C SER A 147 17.18 13.64 5.48
N SER A 148 16.98 14.29 6.62
CA SER A 148 17.89 15.36 7.10
C SER A 148 19.26 14.81 7.51
N ARG A 149 19.29 13.86 8.46
CA ARG A 149 20.53 13.43 9.12
C ARG A 149 21.43 12.55 8.26
N LEU A 150 20.84 11.70 7.41
CA LEU A 150 21.60 10.74 6.61
C LEU A 150 21.93 11.27 5.22
N PHE A 151 21.04 12.09 4.65
CA PHE A 151 21.16 12.58 3.28
C PHE A 151 21.47 14.07 3.19
N GLY A 152 21.54 14.79 4.32
CA GLY A 152 21.89 16.21 4.39
C GLY A 152 20.83 17.14 3.81
N ASN A 153 19.59 16.67 3.64
CA ASN A 153 18.52 17.49 3.13
C ASN A 153 18.05 18.50 4.18
N ASP A 154 17.69 19.71 3.73
CA ASP A 154 17.04 20.68 4.61
C ASP A 154 15.75 20.09 5.23
N ILE A 155 15.60 20.20 6.55
CA ILE A 155 14.52 19.57 7.31
C ILE A 155 13.14 20.09 6.89
N VAL A 156 13.04 21.37 6.50
CA VAL A 156 11.79 21.97 6.01
C VAL A 156 11.44 21.40 4.64
N THR A 157 12.45 21.23 3.78
CA THR A 157 12.30 20.58 2.47
C THR A 157 11.89 19.12 2.62
N ALA A 158 12.52 18.37 3.53
CA ALA A 158 12.15 16.99 3.82
C ALA A 158 10.71 16.86 4.34
N LEU A 159 10.28 17.77 5.22
CA LEU A 159 8.90 17.83 5.72
C LEU A 159 7.91 18.10 4.58
N ARG A 160 8.22 19.03 3.69
CA ARG A 160 7.39 19.39 2.53
C ARG A 160 7.30 18.28 1.50
N GLU A 161 8.36 17.49 1.35
CA GLU A 161 8.39 16.34 0.45
C GLU A 161 7.52 15.21 1.00
N GLU A 162 7.67 14.87 2.29
CA GLU A 162 6.88 13.82 2.93
C GLU A 162 5.39 14.18 3.06
N SER A 163 5.04 15.46 3.26
CA SER A 163 3.64 15.88 3.38
C SER A 163 2.81 15.63 2.12
N LYS A 164 3.43 15.64 0.93
CA LYS A 164 2.77 15.28 -0.34
C LYS A 164 2.29 13.83 -0.38
N TYR A 165 2.92 12.95 0.41
CA TYR A 165 2.63 11.52 0.47
C TYR A 165 1.96 11.12 1.79
N SER A 166 1.64 12.09 2.66
CA SER A 166 0.74 11.88 3.79
C SER A 166 -0.70 11.72 3.28
N PRO A 167 -1.49 10.80 3.84
CA PRO A 167 -2.89 10.62 3.48
C PRO A 167 -3.84 11.62 4.19
N SER A 168 -3.31 12.40 5.13
CA SER A 168 -3.97 13.45 5.93
C SER A 168 -3.23 14.76 5.81
#